data_AF-A0A2E4WQ70-F1
#
_entry.id   AF-A0A2E4WQ70-F1
#
_cell.length_a   1.000
_cell.length_b   1.000
_cell.length_c   1.000
_cell.angle_alpha   90.00
_cell.angle_beta   90.00
_cell.angle_gamma   90.00
#
_symmetry.space_group_name_H-M   'P 1'
#
loop_
_entity.id
_entity.type
_entity.pdbx_description
1 polymer ?
#
loop_
_entity_poly.entity_id
_entity_poly.type
_entity_poly.pdbx_seq_one_letter_code
_entity_poly.pdbx_strand_id
1 'polypeptide(L)'
;ADTVSMWLVITFALSMSLVMRYVAMPGSESNSDLLWFIPMTAIFLLPSIHRALLPEKFVEHYTRGTWFKASFLHIFTWLALTFLLTNAPFADIVAPQVDDGWGIISSEEDGYEFTGSSGGEVTLIQGYEGTHYIVMAFSDNNDAADSKYSISATWEGGESVDNSWADVESEDDSALDSVRQHKDIDYPVAIKIPTELPVGEYELKVKVTEDGDPWENTRTITMTLVIEAPEPESSE
;
A
#
# COMPACT_ATOMS: atom_id res chain seq x y z
N ALA A 1 -23.89 -7.87 35.08
CA ALA A 1 -23.91 -6.52 34.52
C ALA A 1 -25.15 -6.45 33.67
N ASP A 2 -26.03 -5.49 33.92
CA ASP A 2 -27.24 -5.33 33.12
C ASP A 2 -26.86 -5.24 31.64
N THR A 3 -27.52 -6.02 30.79
CA THR A 3 -27.22 -6.10 29.34
C THR A 3 -27.14 -4.72 28.70
N VAL A 4 -27.96 -3.78 29.19
CA VAL A 4 -28.00 -2.38 28.76
C VAL A 4 -26.70 -1.63 29.07
N SER A 5 -26.11 -1.84 30.25
CA SER A 5 -24.84 -1.23 30.66
C SER A 5 -23.68 -1.75 29.80
N MET A 6 -23.71 -3.03 29.44
CA MET A 6 -22.70 -3.64 28.56
C MET A 6 -22.72 -3.02 27.15
N TRP A 7 -23.91 -2.89 26.55
CA TRP A 7 -24.07 -2.27 25.23
C TRP A 7 -23.64 -0.80 25.19
N LEU A 8 -23.87 -0.06 26.27
CA LEU A 8 -23.38 1.32 26.39
C LEU A 8 -21.85 1.36 26.30
N VAL A 9 -21.15 0.48 27.02
CA VAL A 9 -19.68 0.44 27.00
C VAL A 9 -19.16 0.04 25.63
N ILE A 10 -19.77 -0.95 24.96
CA ILE A 10 -19.40 -1.38 23.60
C ILE A 10 -19.61 -0.23 22.60
N THR A 11 -20.74 0.46 22.67
CA THR A 11 -21.05 1.59 21.77
C THR A 11 -20.08 2.74 22.00
N PHE A 12 -19.71 3.01 23.25
CA PHE A 12 -18.71 4.00 23.58
C PHE A 12 -17.33 3.62 23.04
N ALA A 13 -16.89 2.38 23.22
CA ALA A 13 -15.64 1.87 22.65
C ALA A 13 -15.63 1.98 21.12
N LEU A 14 -16.74 1.65 20.44
CA LEU A 14 -16.89 1.83 18.99
C LEU A 14 -16.77 3.30 18.57
N SER A 15 -17.47 4.21 19.25
CA SER A 15 -17.34 5.65 18.97
C SER A 15 -15.91 6.14 19.17
N MET A 16 -15.23 5.64 20.21
CA MET A 16 -13.84 5.97 20.49
C MET A 16 -12.92 5.44 19.39
N SER A 17 -13.09 4.19 18.94
CA SER A 17 -12.33 3.62 17.82
C SER A 17 -12.48 4.44 16.53
N LEU A 18 -13.69 4.89 16.21
CA LEU A 18 -13.94 5.76 15.05
C LEU A 18 -13.27 7.13 15.20
N VAL A 19 -13.39 7.77 16.38
CA VAL A 19 -12.69 9.03 16.66
C VAL A 19 -11.18 8.85 16.55
N MET A 20 -10.64 7.75 17.09
CA MET A 20 -9.22 7.45 17.00
C MET A 20 -8.77 7.32 15.55
N ARG A 21 -9.52 6.58 14.73
CA ARG A 21 -9.21 6.34 13.32
C ARG A 21 -9.33 7.61 12.47
N TYR A 22 -10.44 8.33 12.57
CA TYR A 22 -10.80 9.41 11.64
C TYR A 22 -10.36 10.80 12.08
N VAL A 23 -10.08 10.99 13.37
CA VAL A 23 -9.74 12.31 13.93
C VAL A 23 -8.35 12.32 14.53
N ALA A 24 -8.01 11.33 15.37
CA ALA A 24 -6.76 11.35 16.10
C ALA A 24 -5.56 10.92 15.23
N MET A 25 -5.66 9.80 14.51
CA MET A 25 -4.56 9.26 13.69
C MET A 25 -4.08 10.26 12.60
N PRO A 26 -4.95 10.88 11.78
CA PRO A 26 -4.51 11.83 10.75
C PRO A 26 -3.75 13.05 11.30
N GLY A 27 -4.07 13.48 12.53
CA GLY A 27 -3.43 14.64 13.15
C GLY A 27 -2.19 14.33 13.99
N SER A 28 -1.76 13.06 14.07
CA SER A 28 -0.80 12.58 15.08
C SER A 28 0.64 12.37 14.60
N GLU A 29 1.00 12.85 13.41
CA GLU A 29 2.34 12.64 12.78
C GLU A 29 3.53 12.96 13.70
N SER A 30 3.36 13.86 14.67
CA SER A 30 4.41 14.26 15.61
C SER A 30 4.46 13.49 16.93
N ASN A 31 3.38 12.81 17.34
CA ASN A 31 3.25 12.21 18.68
C ASN A 31 2.32 10.99 18.68
N SER A 32 2.80 9.88 18.12
CA SER A 32 2.06 8.61 18.03
C SER A 32 1.68 8.01 19.39
N ASP A 33 2.48 8.24 20.44
CA ASP A 33 2.20 7.74 21.80
C ASP A 33 0.87 8.28 22.37
N LEU A 34 0.46 9.49 21.99
CA LEU A 34 -0.81 10.10 22.42
C LEU A 34 -2.02 9.30 21.93
N LEU A 35 -1.88 8.58 20.81
CA LEU A 35 -2.97 7.76 20.27
C LEU A 35 -3.40 6.65 21.24
N TRP A 36 -2.47 6.14 22.04
CA TRP A 36 -2.79 5.08 23.00
C TRP A 36 -3.36 5.64 24.32
N PHE A 37 -2.95 6.85 24.70
CA PHE A 37 -3.40 7.47 25.96
C PHE A 37 -4.86 7.94 25.94
N ILE A 38 -5.36 8.44 24.82
CA ILE A 38 -6.75 8.94 24.71
C ILE A 38 -7.78 7.85 25.06
N PRO A 39 -7.79 6.66 24.42
CA PRO A 39 -8.76 5.61 24.74
C PRO A 39 -8.56 5.02 26.14
N MET A 40 -7.33 5.02 26.67
CA MET A 40 -7.05 4.61 28.05
C MET A 40 -7.61 5.59 29.07
N THR A 41 -7.47 6.89 28.84
CA THR A 41 -8.02 7.92 29.74
C THR A 41 -9.54 8.03 29.63
N ALA A 42 -10.13 7.67 28.49
CA ALA A 42 -11.58 7.60 28.28
C ALA A 42 -12.31 6.66 29.27
N ILE A 43 -11.60 5.71 29.90
CA ILE A 43 -12.14 4.85 30.97
C ILE A 43 -12.70 5.65 32.14
N PHE A 44 -12.10 6.81 32.44
CA PHE A 44 -12.57 7.68 33.52
C PHE A 44 -13.85 8.42 33.17
N LEU A 45 -14.24 8.46 31.89
CA LEU A 45 -15.52 9.03 31.43
C LEU A 45 -16.68 8.04 31.57
N LEU A 46 -16.41 6.72 31.64
CA LEU A 46 -17.44 5.69 31.73
C LEU A 46 -18.46 5.93 32.86
N PRO A 47 -18.07 6.26 34.12
CA PRO A 47 -19.04 6.57 35.17
C PRO A 47 -19.92 7.78 34.85
N SER A 48 -19.34 8.81 34.24
CA SER A 48 -20.06 10.04 33.88
C SER A 48 -21.08 9.78 32.77
N ILE A 49 -20.68 9.04 31.74
CA ILE A 49 -21.56 8.64 30.62
C ILE A 49 -22.69 7.75 31.14
N HIS A 50 -22.38 6.79 32.00
CA HIS A 50 -23.39 5.89 32.55
C HIS A 50 -24.45 6.63 33.38
N ARG A 51 -24.06 7.66 34.14
CA ARG A 51 -25.00 8.51 34.88
C ARG A 51 -25.79 9.46 33.99
N ALA A 52 -25.20 9.91 32.89
CA ALA A 52 -25.85 10.84 31.97
C ALA A 52 -26.90 10.17 31.08
N LEU A 53 -26.65 8.94 30.64
CA LEU A 53 -27.49 8.25 29.64
C LEU A 53 -28.46 7.24 30.23
N LEU A 54 -28.16 6.61 31.36
CA LEU A 54 -28.99 5.54 31.91
C LEU A 54 -29.88 6.02 33.05
N PRO A 55 -31.15 5.55 33.11
CA PRO A 55 -32.04 5.78 34.24
C PRO A 55 -31.46 5.30 35.58
N GLU A 56 -31.88 5.94 36.68
CA GLU A 56 -31.37 5.70 38.04
C GLU A 56 -31.34 4.22 38.45
N LYS A 57 -32.35 3.44 38.03
CA LYS A 57 -32.44 1.98 38.26
C LYS A 57 -31.20 1.19 37.81
N PHE A 58 -30.50 1.65 36.77
CA PHE A 58 -29.28 1.00 36.28
C PHE A 58 -28.01 1.63 36.86
N VAL A 59 -28.07 2.90 37.23
CA VAL A 59 -26.96 3.64 37.83
C VAL A 59 -26.63 3.12 39.23
N GLU A 60 -27.63 2.70 40.00
CA GLU A 60 -27.45 2.12 41.34
C GLU A 60 -26.63 0.82 41.34
N HIS A 61 -26.65 0.08 40.24
CA HIS A 61 -25.85 -1.14 40.05
C HIS A 61 -24.41 -0.86 39.59
N TYR A 62 -24.08 0.40 39.29
CA TYR A 62 -22.75 0.80 38.85
C TYR A 62 -21.83 1.11 40.05
N THR A 63 -21.19 0.06 40.56
CA THR A 63 -20.24 0.12 41.68
C THR A 63 -18.79 0.12 41.19
N ARG A 64 -17.79 0.25 42.10
CA ARG A 64 -16.36 0.14 41.75
C ARG A 64 -16.01 -1.18 41.04
N GLY A 65 -16.64 -2.28 41.43
CA GLY A 65 -16.41 -3.59 40.80
C GLY A 65 -16.98 -3.66 39.36
N THR A 66 -18.14 -3.05 39.13
CA THR A 66 -18.75 -2.95 37.80
C THR A 66 -17.95 -2.02 36.90
N TRP A 67 -17.47 -0.89 37.42
CA TRP A 67 -16.60 0.03 36.70
C TRP A 67 -15.32 -0.65 36.22
N PHE A 68 -14.62 -1.39 37.09
CA PHE A 68 -13.40 -2.11 36.71
C PHE A 68 -13.67 -3.10 35.56
N LYS A 69 -14.76 -3.86 35.62
CA LYS A 69 -15.16 -4.76 34.52
C LYS A 69 -15.49 -4.01 33.23
N ALA A 70 -16.16 -2.86 33.33
CA ALA A 70 -16.45 -2.00 32.20
C ALA A 70 -15.17 -1.44 31.56
N SER A 71 -14.15 -1.11 32.36
CA SER A 71 -12.83 -0.69 31.87
C SER A 71 -12.17 -1.77 31.00
N PHE A 72 -12.16 -3.03 31.45
CA PHE A 72 -11.64 -4.14 30.64
C PHE A 72 -12.45 -4.33 29.36
N LEU A 73 -13.78 -4.30 29.47
CA LEU A 73 -14.65 -4.43 28.30
C LEU A 73 -14.36 -3.32 27.28
N HIS A 74 -14.22 -2.06 27.73
CA HIS A 74 -13.86 -0.94 26.88
C HIS A 74 -12.51 -1.16 26.19
N ILE A 75 -11.45 -1.46 26.95
CA ILE A 75 -10.09 -1.64 26.39
C ILE A 75 -10.08 -2.75 25.35
N PHE A 76 -10.62 -3.94 25.67
CA PHE A 76 -10.58 -5.07 24.74
C PHE A 76 -11.45 -4.83 23.51
N THR A 77 -12.62 -4.21 23.68
CA THR A 77 -13.49 -3.87 22.54
C THR A 77 -12.80 -2.85 21.64
N TRP A 78 -12.22 -1.79 22.23
CA TRP A 78 -11.49 -0.77 21.48
C TRP A 78 -10.27 -1.36 20.74
N LEU A 79 -9.47 -2.21 21.39
CA LEU A 79 -8.33 -2.89 20.74
C LEU A 79 -8.79 -3.78 19.57
N ALA A 80 -9.83 -4.59 19.78
CA ALA A 80 -10.37 -5.46 18.73
C ALA A 80 -10.91 -4.64 17.54
N LEU A 81 -11.64 -3.56 17.81
CA LEU A 81 -12.17 -2.68 16.78
C LEU A 81 -11.06 -1.90 16.07
N THR A 82 -10.03 -1.46 16.78
CA THR A 82 -8.87 -0.80 16.16
C THR A 82 -8.17 -1.77 15.23
N PHE A 83 -7.93 -3.01 15.65
CA PHE A 83 -7.35 -4.03 14.77
C PHE A 83 -8.20 -4.27 13.52
N LEU A 84 -9.52 -4.32 13.67
CA LEU A 84 -10.43 -4.48 12.52
C LEU A 84 -10.38 -3.27 11.59
N LEU A 85 -10.37 -2.04 12.13
CA LEU A 85 -10.35 -0.78 11.37
C LEU A 85 -8.96 -0.39 10.85
N THR A 86 -7.90 -1.12 11.18
CA THR A 86 -6.55 -0.87 10.67
C THR A 86 -6.07 -1.92 9.69
N ASN A 87 -6.79 -3.03 9.50
CA ASN A 87 -6.41 -4.09 8.58
C ASN A 87 -7.48 -4.30 7.52
N ALA A 88 -7.07 -4.84 6.37
CA ALA A 88 -7.98 -5.31 5.35
C ALA A 88 -9.00 -6.33 5.93
N PRO A 89 -10.26 -6.34 5.47
CA PRO A 89 -10.83 -5.61 4.34
C PRO A 89 -11.40 -4.22 4.67
N PHE A 90 -11.36 -3.77 5.93
CA PHE A 90 -12.04 -2.53 6.35
C PHE A 90 -11.18 -1.28 6.23
N ALA A 91 -9.89 -1.46 6.00
CA ALA A 91 -8.91 -0.39 6.04
C ALA A 91 -8.02 -0.51 4.82
N ASP A 92 -8.17 0.42 3.89
CA ASP A 92 -7.19 0.67 2.86
C ASP A 92 -6.14 1.65 3.42
N ILE A 93 -4.99 1.11 3.80
CA ILE A 93 -3.97 1.80 4.60
C ILE A 93 -2.61 1.87 3.93
N VAL A 94 -2.41 1.23 2.78
CA VAL A 94 -1.11 1.13 2.14
C VAL A 94 -1.30 1.17 0.64
N ALA A 95 -0.57 2.06 -0.03
CA ALA A 95 -0.57 2.14 -1.50
C ALA A 95 -0.06 0.84 -2.13
N PRO A 96 -0.45 0.53 -3.39
CA PRO A 96 -0.06 -0.69 -4.07
C PRO A 96 1.45 -0.96 -4.01
N GLN A 97 1.82 -2.24 -3.89
CA GLN A 97 3.19 -2.70 -3.83
C GLN A 97 3.57 -3.50 -5.06
N VAL A 98 4.85 -3.52 -5.43
CA VAL A 98 5.33 -4.42 -6.46
C VAL A 98 5.19 -5.86 -5.96
N ASP A 99 4.59 -6.72 -6.79
CA ASP A 99 4.20 -8.08 -6.44
C ASP A 99 5.39 -9.06 -6.41
N ASP A 100 5.73 -9.68 -7.54
CA ASP A 100 6.79 -10.69 -7.66
C ASP A 100 8.11 -10.08 -8.19
N GLY A 101 8.33 -8.81 -7.84
CA GLY A 101 9.48 -8.03 -8.30
C GLY A 101 9.29 -7.43 -9.69
N TRP A 102 10.40 -7.19 -10.37
CA TRP A 102 10.43 -6.50 -11.65
C TRP A 102 11.64 -6.96 -12.47
N GLY A 103 11.59 -6.72 -13.78
CA GLY A 103 12.65 -7.08 -14.70
C GLY A 103 12.50 -6.39 -16.04
N ILE A 104 13.12 -6.98 -17.06
CA ILE A 104 13.05 -6.53 -18.45
C ILE A 104 12.47 -7.64 -19.31
N ILE A 105 11.63 -7.28 -20.28
CA ILE A 105 11.24 -8.16 -21.38
C ILE A 105 11.86 -7.65 -22.69
N SER A 106 12.29 -8.59 -23.53
CA SER A 106 12.89 -8.33 -24.83
C SER A 106 12.08 -9.01 -25.92
N SER A 107 11.82 -8.30 -27.02
CA SER A 107 11.08 -8.85 -28.17
C SER A 107 11.90 -9.93 -28.89
N GLU A 108 11.32 -11.10 -29.09
CA GLU A 108 11.88 -12.26 -29.82
C GLU A 108 10.92 -12.69 -30.96
N GLU A 109 11.33 -13.66 -31.80
CA GLU A 109 10.52 -14.12 -32.95
C GLU A 109 9.11 -14.63 -32.55
N ASP A 110 8.98 -15.24 -31.35
CA ASP A 110 7.75 -15.88 -30.86
C ASP A 110 7.22 -15.25 -29.55
N GLY A 111 7.45 -13.96 -29.31
CA GLY A 111 6.90 -13.23 -28.15
C GLY A 111 7.96 -12.46 -27.37
N TYR A 112 7.91 -12.55 -26.03
CA TYR A 112 8.82 -11.83 -25.14
C TYR A 112 9.62 -12.76 -24.23
N GLU A 113 10.93 -12.53 -24.12
CA GLU A 113 11.78 -13.19 -23.12
C GLU A 113 11.94 -12.32 -21.87
N PHE A 114 11.64 -12.87 -20.69
CA PHE A 114 11.79 -12.18 -19.41
C PHE A 114 13.16 -12.41 -18.78
N THR A 115 13.82 -11.32 -18.38
CA THR A 115 15.01 -11.32 -17.53
C THR A 115 14.73 -10.54 -16.25
N GLY A 116 14.79 -11.22 -15.12
CA GLY A 116 14.56 -10.61 -13.80
C GLY A 116 15.68 -9.65 -13.39
N SER A 117 15.34 -8.64 -12.58
CA SER A 117 16.34 -7.75 -12.00
C SER A 117 17.29 -8.51 -11.06
N SER A 118 18.57 -8.15 -11.11
CA SER A 118 19.61 -8.70 -10.24
C SER A 118 20.22 -7.56 -9.42
N GLY A 119 20.20 -7.67 -8.09
CA GLY A 119 20.76 -6.63 -7.22
C GLY A 119 20.01 -5.28 -7.23
N GLY A 120 18.80 -5.24 -7.80
CA GLY A 120 18.02 -4.00 -7.97
C GLY A 120 18.31 -3.27 -9.29
N GLU A 121 18.93 -3.95 -10.26
CA GLU A 121 19.31 -3.40 -11.55
C GLU A 121 18.95 -4.37 -12.68
N VAL A 122 18.68 -3.82 -13.88
CA VAL A 122 18.62 -4.58 -15.13
C VAL A 122 19.65 -4.03 -16.11
N THR A 123 20.28 -4.91 -16.89
CA THR A 123 21.37 -4.55 -17.79
C THR A 123 20.97 -4.77 -19.24
N LEU A 124 21.41 -3.88 -20.12
CA LEU A 124 21.40 -4.04 -21.57
C LEU A 124 22.77 -3.67 -22.13
N ILE A 125 23.18 -4.35 -23.20
CA ILE A 125 24.43 -4.03 -23.90
C ILE A 125 24.12 -2.96 -24.95
N GLN A 126 24.95 -1.91 -25.02
CA GLN A 126 24.80 -0.84 -26.00
C GLN A 126 24.77 -1.41 -27.43
N GLY A 127 23.82 -0.91 -28.24
CA GLY A 127 23.55 -1.45 -29.57
C GLY A 127 22.55 -2.61 -29.54
N TYR A 128 21.78 -2.76 -28.46
CA TYR A 128 20.66 -3.69 -28.38
C TYR A 128 19.70 -3.51 -29.56
N GLU A 129 19.28 -4.64 -30.12
CA GLU A 129 18.32 -4.71 -31.22
C GLU A 129 16.97 -5.19 -30.69
N GLY A 130 15.89 -4.73 -31.32
CA GLY A 130 14.52 -5.07 -30.89
C GLY A 130 13.92 -4.05 -29.92
N THR A 131 12.76 -4.41 -29.38
CA THR A 131 12.03 -3.59 -28.42
C THR A 131 12.14 -4.20 -27.03
N HIS A 132 12.55 -3.38 -26.07
CA HIS A 132 12.67 -3.80 -24.68
C HIS A 132 11.74 -2.99 -23.78
N TYR A 133 11.20 -3.63 -22.76
CA TYR A 133 10.35 -2.99 -21.76
C TYR A 133 10.79 -3.36 -20.37
N ILE A 134 10.84 -2.39 -19.46
CA ILE A 134 10.92 -2.67 -18.02
C ILE A 134 9.51 -3.02 -17.54
N VAL A 135 9.34 -4.18 -16.91
CA VAL A 135 8.03 -4.70 -16.52
C VAL A 135 7.94 -5.00 -15.03
N MET A 136 6.76 -4.76 -14.48
CA MET A 136 6.38 -5.07 -13.10
C MET A 136 4.86 -5.15 -12.98
N ALA A 137 4.37 -5.71 -11.88
CA ALA A 137 2.97 -5.63 -11.51
C ALA A 137 2.81 -5.08 -10.10
N PHE A 138 1.76 -4.28 -9.90
CA PHE A 138 1.39 -3.75 -8.59
C PHE A 138 0.20 -4.52 -8.03
N SER A 139 0.33 -5.05 -6.82
CA SER A 139 -0.74 -5.66 -6.05
C SER A 139 -1.21 -4.73 -4.94
N ASP A 140 -2.50 -4.80 -4.64
CA ASP A 140 -3.10 -4.13 -3.51
C ASP A 140 -4.12 -5.03 -2.78
N ASN A 141 -4.52 -4.61 -1.58
CA ASN A 141 -5.52 -5.23 -0.72
C ASN A 141 -6.97 -5.11 -1.26
N ASN A 142 -7.22 -4.19 -2.19
CA ASN A 142 -8.51 -4.02 -2.87
C ASN A 142 -8.38 -4.22 -4.40
N ASP A 143 -8.12 -3.14 -5.15
CA ASP A 143 -7.94 -3.16 -6.60
C ASP A 143 -6.83 -2.18 -6.96
N ALA A 144 -5.71 -2.70 -7.44
CA ALA A 144 -4.55 -1.87 -7.77
C ALA A 144 -4.86 -0.89 -8.93
N ALA A 145 -5.85 -1.19 -9.79
CA ALA A 145 -6.20 -0.32 -10.90
C ALA A 145 -6.89 0.99 -10.47
N ASP A 146 -7.45 1.07 -9.26
CA ASP A 146 -8.09 2.29 -8.73
C ASP A 146 -7.07 3.36 -8.30
N SER A 147 -5.79 2.98 -8.22
CA SER A 147 -4.69 3.88 -7.85
C SER A 147 -4.20 4.76 -9.01
N LYS A 148 -3.56 5.88 -8.67
CA LYS A 148 -2.95 6.81 -9.62
C LYS A 148 -1.46 6.52 -9.78
N TYR A 149 -1.03 6.19 -10.99
CA TYR A 149 0.36 5.88 -11.33
C TYR A 149 1.01 7.03 -12.09
N SER A 150 2.17 7.48 -11.60
CA SER A 150 3.03 8.46 -12.27
C SER A 150 4.40 7.85 -12.47
N ILE A 151 4.78 7.66 -13.73
CA ILE A 151 6.05 7.04 -14.13
C ILE A 151 6.96 8.12 -14.67
N SER A 152 8.23 8.13 -14.28
CA SER A 152 9.24 9.08 -14.77
C SER A 152 10.59 8.42 -14.93
N ALA A 153 11.37 8.85 -15.92
CA ALA A 153 12.66 8.22 -16.22
C ALA A 153 13.75 9.25 -16.57
N THR A 154 14.98 9.00 -16.15
CA THR A 154 16.10 9.94 -16.41
C THR A 154 16.52 9.99 -17.87
N TRP A 155 16.25 8.97 -18.68
CA TRP A 155 16.50 9.01 -20.12
C TRP A 155 15.59 10.00 -20.87
N GLU A 156 14.41 10.30 -20.33
CA GLU A 156 13.53 11.39 -20.77
C GLU A 156 13.79 12.68 -19.97
N GLY A 157 15.01 12.89 -19.47
CA GLY A 157 15.34 14.07 -18.66
C GLY A 157 14.64 14.13 -17.30
N GLY A 158 14.06 13.02 -16.83
CA GLY A 158 13.23 12.96 -15.62
C GLY A 158 11.76 13.30 -15.86
N GLU A 159 11.32 13.40 -17.12
CA GLU A 159 9.93 13.65 -17.47
C GLU A 159 9.06 12.39 -17.37
N SER A 160 7.75 12.58 -17.53
CA SER A 160 6.75 11.52 -17.42
C SER A 160 6.86 10.56 -18.61
N VAL A 161 6.76 9.26 -18.33
CA VAL A 161 6.73 8.19 -19.34
C VAL A 161 5.39 7.45 -19.26
N ASP A 162 4.91 6.97 -20.40
CA ASP A 162 3.63 6.27 -20.47
C ASP A 162 3.76 4.78 -20.09
N ASN A 163 2.70 4.25 -19.49
CA ASN A 163 2.54 2.79 -19.33
C ASN A 163 2.17 2.18 -20.69
N SER A 164 3.08 1.40 -21.26
CA SER A 164 2.96 0.72 -22.56
C SER A 164 2.39 -0.70 -22.45
N TRP A 165 1.80 -1.09 -21.31
CA TRP A 165 1.26 -2.45 -21.13
C TRP A 165 0.24 -2.83 -22.20
N ALA A 166 -0.65 -1.91 -22.60
CA ALA A 166 -1.66 -2.19 -23.62
C ALA A 166 -1.06 -2.59 -24.98
N ASP A 167 0.13 -2.08 -25.31
CA ASP A 167 0.84 -2.47 -26.53
C ASP A 167 1.39 -3.90 -26.40
N VAL A 168 2.03 -4.20 -25.27
CA VAL A 168 2.59 -5.54 -24.97
C VAL A 168 1.50 -6.60 -24.90
N GLU A 169 0.39 -6.33 -24.18
CA GLU A 169 -0.74 -7.24 -24.03
C GLU A 169 -1.41 -7.59 -25.37
N SER A 170 -1.39 -6.67 -26.33
CA SER A 170 -1.95 -6.90 -27.66
C SER A 170 -1.14 -7.89 -28.50
N GLU A 171 0.15 -8.04 -28.18
CA GLU A 171 1.09 -8.94 -28.84
C GLU A 171 1.21 -10.27 -28.08
N ASP A 172 1.34 -10.21 -26.75
CA ASP A 172 1.48 -11.36 -25.85
C ASP A 172 0.87 -11.04 -24.47
N ASP A 173 -0.30 -11.62 -24.19
CA ASP A 173 -1.02 -11.44 -22.93
C ASP A 173 -0.34 -12.15 -21.74
N SER A 174 0.66 -12.99 -22.00
CA SER A 174 1.41 -13.75 -21.00
C SER A 174 2.78 -13.15 -20.67
N ALA A 175 3.16 -12.06 -21.33
CA ALA A 175 4.49 -11.44 -21.19
C ALA A 175 4.85 -11.02 -19.74
N LEU A 176 3.85 -10.76 -18.89
CA LEU A 176 4.05 -10.35 -17.49
C LEU A 176 3.83 -11.49 -16.47
N ASP A 177 3.57 -12.72 -16.90
CA ASP A 177 3.27 -13.85 -16.01
C ASP A 177 4.39 -14.14 -15.01
N SER A 178 5.63 -13.75 -15.34
CA SER A 178 6.80 -13.91 -14.47
C SER A 178 6.84 -12.93 -13.30
N VAL A 179 6.11 -11.81 -13.38
CA VAL A 179 6.10 -10.72 -12.39
C VAL A 179 4.71 -10.40 -11.84
N ARG A 180 3.67 -11.11 -12.30
CA ARG A 180 2.25 -10.85 -12.01
C ARG A 180 1.58 -12.12 -11.52
N GLN A 181 1.38 -12.27 -10.21
CA GLN A 181 0.79 -13.47 -9.63
C GLN A 181 -0.73 -13.54 -9.83
N HIS A 182 -1.43 -12.41 -9.76
CA HIS A 182 -2.89 -12.31 -9.80
C HIS A 182 -3.35 -11.46 -10.99
N LYS A 183 -3.56 -12.11 -12.15
CA LYS A 183 -3.91 -11.42 -13.42
C LYS A 183 -5.24 -10.65 -13.38
N ASP A 184 -6.10 -10.91 -12.41
CA ASP A 184 -7.41 -10.31 -12.28
C ASP A 184 -7.43 -9.01 -11.44
N ILE A 185 -6.50 -8.86 -10.50
CA ILE A 185 -6.47 -7.74 -9.54
C ILE A 185 -5.16 -6.94 -9.56
N ASP A 186 -4.07 -7.52 -10.06
CA ASP A 186 -2.79 -6.82 -10.14
C ASP A 186 -2.79 -5.85 -11.31
N TYR A 187 -2.24 -4.66 -11.10
CA TYR A 187 -2.09 -3.64 -12.12
C TYR A 187 -0.75 -3.79 -12.85
N PRO A 188 -0.75 -4.17 -14.14
CA PRO A 188 0.47 -4.36 -14.92
C PRO A 188 1.07 -3.04 -15.41
N VAL A 189 2.39 -2.94 -15.36
CA VAL A 189 3.15 -1.80 -15.86
C VAL A 189 4.26 -2.30 -16.77
N ALA A 190 4.29 -1.78 -18.00
CA ALA A 190 5.38 -1.99 -18.95
C ALA A 190 5.88 -0.64 -19.44
N ILE A 191 7.18 -0.41 -19.38
CA ILE A 191 7.80 0.89 -19.69
C ILE A 191 8.79 0.68 -20.81
N LYS A 192 8.49 1.23 -21.99
CA LYS A 192 9.31 1.08 -23.18
C LYS A 192 10.67 1.76 -22.99
N ILE A 193 11.73 1.01 -23.26
CA ILE A 193 13.10 1.55 -23.30
C ILE A 193 13.31 2.17 -24.69
N PRO A 194 13.78 3.43 -24.79
CA PRO A 194 14.13 4.03 -26.08
C PRO A 194 15.14 3.20 -26.84
N THR A 195 15.19 3.31 -28.17
CA THR A 195 16.28 2.72 -28.96
C THR A 195 17.54 3.58 -28.82
N GLU A 196 18.72 2.95 -28.69
CA GLU A 196 20.03 3.62 -28.71
C GLU A 196 20.37 4.50 -27.49
N LEU A 197 20.06 4.07 -26.27
CA LEU A 197 20.57 4.76 -25.08
C LEU A 197 22.12 4.70 -25.01
N PRO A 198 22.79 5.83 -24.68
CA PRO A 198 24.21 5.83 -24.38
C PRO A 198 24.58 4.90 -23.20
N VAL A 199 25.83 4.47 -23.17
CA VAL A 199 26.40 3.76 -22.00
C VAL A 199 26.26 4.64 -20.76
N GLY A 200 25.69 4.07 -19.70
CA GLY A 200 25.42 4.79 -18.46
C GLY A 200 24.35 4.13 -17.61
N GLU A 201 24.08 4.75 -16.46
CA GLU A 201 23.03 4.34 -15.53
C GLU A 201 21.84 5.30 -15.66
N TYR A 202 20.64 4.74 -15.65
CA TYR A 202 19.40 5.47 -15.72
C TYR A 202 18.45 5.06 -14.60
N GLU A 203 17.80 6.04 -13.98
CA GLU A 203 16.81 5.79 -12.95
C GLU A 203 15.39 5.88 -13.52
N LEU A 204 14.59 4.88 -13.18
CA LEU A 204 13.16 4.85 -13.41
C LEU A 204 12.44 4.97 -12.06
N LYS A 205 11.49 5.91 -11.95
CA LYS A 205 10.70 6.14 -10.75
C LYS A 205 9.23 5.97 -11.05
N VAL A 206 8.58 5.05 -10.33
CA VAL A 206 7.14 4.85 -10.35
C VAL A 206 6.58 5.31 -9.02
N LYS A 207 5.80 6.38 -9.05
CA LYS A 207 5.04 6.87 -7.90
C LYS A 207 3.60 6.39 -8.01
N VAL A 208 3.12 5.74 -6.96
CA VAL A 208 1.74 5.28 -6.83
C VAL A 208 1.07 6.06 -5.71
N THR A 209 -0.11 6.59 -5.98
CA THR A 209 -0.91 7.34 -5.02
C THR A 209 -2.34 6.82 -5.01
N GLU A 210 -2.86 6.54 -3.82
CA GLU A 210 -4.18 5.96 -3.60
C GLU A 210 -4.97 6.74 -2.56
N ASP A 211 -6.26 6.92 -2.83
CA ASP A 211 -7.20 7.60 -1.94
C ASP A 211 -7.67 6.62 -0.85
N GLY A 212 -6.86 6.45 0.21
CA GLY A 212 -7.20 5.59 1.34
C GLY A 212 -8.25 6.20 2.29
N ASP A 213 -8.73 5.40 3.25
CA ASP A 213 -9.72 5.84 4.25
C ASP A 213 -9.13 5.90 5.67
N PRO A 214 -8.74 7.08 6.22
CA PRO A 214 -9.05 8.45 5.77
C PRO A 214 -7.90 9.27 5.16
N TRP A 215 -6.73 8.70 4.93
CA TRP A 215 -5.56 9.43 4.42
C TRP A 215 -5.11 8.89 3.07
N GLU A 216 -4.48 9.77 2.27
CA GLU A 216 -3.88 9.39 1.00
C GLU A 216 -2.62 8.56 1.25
N ASN A 217 -2.54 7.38 0.63
CA ASN A 217 -1.37 6.53 0.69
C ASN A 217 -0.49 6.83 -0.53
N THR A 218 0.83 6.95 -0.34
CA THR A 218 1.77 7.14 -1.45
C THR A 218 2.98 6.24 -1.28
N ARG A 219 3.45 5.67 -2.40
CA ARG A 219 4.68 4.89 -2.48
C ARG A 219 5.46 5.29 -3.73
N THR A 220 6.79 5.33 -3.61
CA THR A 220 7.69 5.55 -4.74
C THR A 220 8.65 4.39 -4.83
N ILE A 221 8.71 3.76 -6.00
CA ILE A 221 9.67 2.71 -6.34
C ILE A 221 10.70 3.31 -7.31
N THR A 222 11.98 3.06 -7.03
CA THR A 222 13.10 3.45 -7.90
C THR A 222 13.75 2.18 -8.42
N MET A 223 14.02 2.15 -9.73
CA MET A 223 14.64 1.04 -10.45
C MET A 223 15.78 1.59 -11.30
N THR A 224 16.81 0.78 -11.51
CA THR A 224 18.00 1.18 -12.25
C THR A 224 18.15 0.36 -13.53
N LEU A 225 18.26 1.05 -14.66
CA LEU A 225 18.66 0.49 -15.95
C LEU A 225 20.13 0.83 -16.20
N VAL A 226 20.94 -0.18 -16.47
CA VAL A 226 22.36 -0.02 -16.79
C VAL A 226 22.58 -0.39 -18.26
N ILE A 227 23.11 0.56 -19.03
CA ILE A 227 23.55 0.31 -20.41
C ILE A 227 25.07 0.12 -20.38
N GLU A 228 25.52 -1.09 -20.67
CA GLU A 228 26.94 -1.46 -20.69
C GLU A 228 27.57 -1.27 -22.07
N ALA A 229 28.88 -0.99 -22.11
CA ALA A 229 29.60 -0.97 -23.37
C ALA A 229 29.77 -2.39 -23.91
N PRO A 230 29.73 -2.61 -25.25
CA PRO A 230 30.04 -3.92 -25.81
C PRO A 230 31.48 -4.31 -25.44
N GLU A 231 31.69 -5.58 -25.09
CA GLU A 231 33.04 -6.08 -24.83
C GLU A 231 33.92 -5.87 -26.08
N PRO A 232 35.17 -5.41 -25.93
CA PRO A 232 36.06 -5.28 -27.07
C PRO A 232 36.34 -6.67 -27.65
N GLU A 233 36.00 -6.89 -28.93
CA GLU A 233 36.38 -8.12 -29.62
C GLU A 233 37.89 -8.35 -29.45
N SER A 234 38.27 -9.46 -28.81
CA SER A 234 39.67 -9.85 -28.73
C SER A 234 40.11 -10.22 -30.14
N SER A 235 40.78 -9.31 -30.82
CA SER A 235 41.46 -9.61 -32.08
C SER A 235 42.61 -10.59 -31.78
N GLU A 236 42.39 -11.88 -32.06
CA GLU A 236 43.44 -12.91 -32.16
C GLU A 236 44.31 -12.71 -33.42
#